data_AF-A0A0K2ZQS7-F1
#
_entry.id   AF-A0A0K2ZQS7-F1
#
_cell.length_a   1.000
_cell.length_b   1.000
_cell.length_c   1.000
_cell.angle_alpha   90.00
_cell.angle_beta   90.00
_cell.angle_gamma   90.00
#
_symmetry.space_group_name_H-M   'P 1'
#
loop_
_entity.id
_entity.type
_entity.pdbx_description
1 polymer ?
#
loop_
_entity_poly.entity_id
_entity_poly.type
_entity_poly.pdbx_seq_one_letter_code
_entity_poly.pdbx_strand_id
1 'polypeptide(L)'
;MVLKSMGLPAALALAMLSMGCGPAADPPAAAPQAPASGAAPATAPATGNAPAAVFDETRALDMLETRLAADHVYNDAQCLQYAAETDVDVDVDASPSVATEPTAASAAIDIAVREKHGDGCPGDPQTAPVRDRYRVERSGAILWYDVAEGDFVGYAQRARGSAGGML
;
A
#
# COMPACT_ATOMS: atom_id res chain seq x y z
N MET A 1 -47.76 -52.73 -4.71
CA MET A 1 -49.03 -51.97 -4.60
C MET A 1 -48.74 -50.81 -3.66
N VAL A 2 -48.80 -49.51 -3.97
CA VAL A 2 -49.45 -48.69 -5.01
C VAL A 2 -48.59 -47.42 -5.22
N LEU A 3 -48.53 -46.93 -6.47
CA LEU A 3 -47.93 -45.67 -6.94
C LEU A 3 -48.83 -44.45 -6.70
N LYS A 4 -48.26 -43.22 -6.58
CA LYS A 4 -48.60 -41.98 -7.35
C LYS A 4 -47.84 -40.75 -6.78
N SER A 5 -46.96 -40.06 -7.52
CA SER A 5 -47.14 -38.90 -8.45
C SER A 5 -47.41 -37.55 -7.74
N MET A 6 -47.03 -36.35 -8.16
CA MET A 6 -46.31 -35.73 -9.29
C MET A 6 -46.33 -34.20 -9.01
N GLY A 7 -45.36 -33.42 -9.50
CA GLY A 7 -45.52 -31.95 -9.61
C GLY A 7 -44.22 -31.15 -9.82
N LEU A 8 -43.84 -30.93 -11.09
CA LEU A 8 -42.94 -29.88 -11.64
C LEU A 8 -43.83 -28.96 -12.55
N PRO A 9 -43.34 -27.93 -13.28
CA PRO A 9 -42.60 -26.69 -12.96
C PRO A 9 -43.25 -25.43 -13.66
N ALA A 10 -42.48 -24.35 -13.92
CA ALA A 10 -42.76 -23.14 -14.77
C ALA A 10 -43.33 -21.91 -14.02
N ALA A 11 -43.00 -20.64 -14.30
CA ALA A 11 -42.47 -19.94 -15.49
C ALA A 11 -41.61 -18.72 -15.05
N LEU A 12 -40.48 -18.36 -15.66
CA LEU A 12 -40.28 -17.52 -16.86
C LEU A 12 -41.21 -16.29 -17.03
N ALA A 13 -40.66 -15.09 -16.89
CA ALA A 13 -41.14 -13.88 -17.59
C ALA A 13 -39.99 -12.88 -17.80
N LEU A 14 -39.96 -12.34 -19.01
CA LEU A 14 -38.94 -11.51 -19.65
C LEU A 14 -39.03 -10.01 -19.31
N ALA A 15 -37.86 -9.37 -19.35
CA ALA A 15 -37.49 -8.08 -19.97
C ALA A 15 -38.40 -6.83 -19.86
N MET A 16 -37.78 -5.68 -19.53
CA MET A 16 -37.98 -4.43 -20.28
C MET A 16 -36.70 -3.59 -20.32
N LEU A 17 -36.31 -3.21 -21.53
CA LEU A 17 -35.32 -2.19 -21.87
C LEU A 17 -35.94 -0.81 -21.71
N SER A 18 -35.18 0.17 -21.21
CA SER A 18 -35.39 1.57 -21.59
C SER A 18 -34.06 2.31 -21.68
N MET A 19 -33.64 2.46 -22.93
CA MET A 19 -32.60 3.36 -23.41
C MET A 19 -33.18 4.77 -23.48
N GLY A 20 -32.44 5.77 -23.00
CA GLY A 20 -32.88 7.17 -23.05
C GLY A 20 -31.69 8.14 -23.05
N CYS A 21 -31.04 8.29 -24.21
CA CYS A 21 -30.25 9.46 -24.55
C CYS A 21 -31.12 10.39 -25.40
N GLY A 22 -31.22 11.67 -25.02
CA GLY A 22 -31.76 12.74 -25.84
C GLY A 22 -30.94 14.03 -25.62
N PRO A 23 -30.63 14.81 -26.67
CA PRO A 23 -29.84 16.02 -26.55
C PRO A 23 -30.67 17.26 -26.15
N ALA A 24 -29.92 18.27 -25.71
CA ALA A 24 -30.32 19.48 -24.99
C ALA A 24 -31.27 20.44 -25.72
N ALA A 25 -31.97 21.24 -24.91
CA ALA A 25 -32.54 22.53 -25.29
C ALA A 25 -32.14 23.58 -24.24
N ASP A 26 -31.63 24.72 -24.72
CA ASP A 26 -31.42 26.01 -24.02
C ASP A 26 -32.31 27.06 -24.74
N PRO A 27 -32.54 28.30 -24.24
CA PRO A 27 -32.39 28.91 -22.90
C PRO A 27 -33.72 29.67 -22.52
N PRO A 28 -33.80 30.58 -21.50
CA PRO A 28 -33.26 31.94 -21.66
C PRO A 28 -32.56 32.52 -20.42
N ALA A 29 -31.67 33.47 -20.71
CA ALA A 29 -30.94 34.28 -19.74
C ALA A 29 -31.86 35.08 -18.80
N ALA A 30 -31.51 35.11 -17.51
CA ALA A 30 -32.03 36.08 -16.54
C ALA A 30 -30.95 36.48 -15.52
N ALA A 31 -30.64 37.78 -15.54
CA ALA A 31 -30.06 38.67 -14.53
C ALA A 31 -28.66 38.40 -13.93
N PRO A 32 -27.75 39.41 -13.94
CA PRO A 32 -26.51 39.37 -13.17
C PRO A 32 -26.81 39.38 -11.67
N GLN A 33 -26.43 38.32 -10.96
CA GLN A 33 -26.37 38.33 -9.51
C GLN A 33 -25.11 39.08 -9.07
N ALA A 34 -25.29 40.16 -8.31
CA ALA A 34 -24.21 40.86 -7.63
C ALA A 34 -23.40 39.88 -6.75
N PRO A 35 -22.08 40.07 -6.59
CA PRO A 35 -21.29 39.17 -5.77
C PRO A 35 -21.71 39.31 -4.30
N ALA A 36 -22.35 38.26 -3.78
CA ALA A 36 -22.31 38.00 -2.36
C ALA A 36 -20.86 37.73 -2.01
N SER A 37 -20.25 38.66 -1.26
CA SER A 37 -18.94 38.52 -0.64
C SER A 37 -19.01 37.33 0.32
N GLY A 38 -18.76 36.13 -0.22
CA GLY A 38 -18.62 34.90 0.51
C GLY A 38 -17.31 34.95 1.27
N ALA A 39 -17.41 34.79 2.59
CA ALA A 39 -16.30 34.75 3.53
C ALA A 39 -15.12 33.94 2.98
N ALA A 40 -13.92 34.53 3.08
CA ALA A 40 -12.66 33.82 2.90
C ALA A 40 -12.68 32.53 3.74
N PRO A 41 -12.16 31.40 3.24
CA PRO A 41 -11.98 30.24 4.07
C PRO A 41 -11.13 30.64 5.28
N ALA A 42 -11.60 30.29 6.47
CA ALA A 42 -10.86 30.45 7.70
C ALA A 42 -9.47 29.85 7.52
N THR A 43 -8.44 30.68 7.68
CA THR A 43 -7.06 30.25 7.80
C THR A 43 -7.01 29.20 8.90
N ALA A 44 -6.80 27.94 8.54
CA ALA A 44 -6.43 26.92 9.50
C ALA A 44 -5.21 27.44 10.27
N PRO A 45 -5.12 27.21 11.59
CA PRO A 45 -3.92 27.60 12.31
C PRO A 45 -2.75 26.89 11.65
N ALA A 46 -1.78 27.67 11.16
CA ALA A 46 -0.47 27.16 10.86
C ALA A 46 0.06 26.58 12.17
N THR A 47 0.03 25.25 12.28
CA THR A 47 0.73 24.51 13.32
C THR A 47 2.20 24.90 13.18
N GLY A 48 2.61 25.84 14.04
CA GLY A 48 3.94 26.42 14.01
C GLY A 48 5.00 25.34 14.18
N ASN A 49 6.08 25.47 13.41
CA ASN A 49 7.42 24.92 13.62
C ASN A 49 7.55 23.64 14.48
N ALA A 50 6.68 22.65 14.27
CA ALA A 50 7.02 21.29 14.63
C ALA A 50 8.16 20.91 13.68
N PRO A 51 9.31 20.44 14.18
CA PRO A 51 10.34 19.92 13.29
C PRO A 51 9.66 18.92 12.37
N ALA A 52 9.86 19.06 11.06
CA ALA A 52 9.38 18.09 10.10
C ALA A 52 9.84 16.71 10.60
N ALA A 53 8.89 15.84 10.92
CA ALA A 53 9.19 14.57 11.55
C ALA A 53 10.30 13.89 10.76
N VAL A 54 11.38 13.51 11.45
CA VAL A 54 12.52 12.86 10.82
C VAL A 54 12.00 11.60 10.11
N PHE A 55 12.56 11.34 8.94
CA PHE A 55 12.34 10.07 8.26
C PHE A 55 13.52 9.18 8.61
N ASP A 56 13.28 8.23 9.50
CA ASP A 56 14.23 7.27 10.03
C ASP A 56 13.67 5.84 9.91
N GLU A 57 14.52 4.86 10.26
CA GLU A 57 14.18 3.43 10.18
C GLU A 57 12.95 3.08 11.00
N THR A 58 12.85 3.58 12.24
CA THR A 58 11.69 3.31 13.11
C THR A 58 10.39 3.75 12.46
N ARG A 59 10.38 4.95 11.87
CA ARG A 59 9.21 5.46 11.16
C ARG A 59 8.91 4.67 9.90
N ALA A 60 9.92 4.28 9.12
CA ALA A 60 9.73 3.47 7.92
C ALA A 60 9.17 2.08 8.23
N LEU A 61 9.68 1.44 9.30
CA LEU A 61 9.17 0.16 9.79
C LEU A 61 7.72 0.27 10.27
N ASP A 62 7.38 1.27 11.07
CA ASP A 62 6.00 1.50 11.54
C ASP A 62 5.02 1.67 10.37
N MET A 63 5.41 2.46 9.36
CA MET A 63 4.61 2.66 8.15
C MET A 63 4.41 1.36 7.36
N LEU A 64 5.48 0.57 7.20
CA LEU A 64 5.42 -0.70 6.48
C LEU A 64 4.58 -1.73 7.25
N GLU A 65 4.89 -1.97 8.52
CA GLU A 65 4.19 -2.96 9.36
C GLU A 65 2.70 -2.64 9.46
N THR A 66 2.35 -1.37 9.66
CA THR A 66 0.95 -0.92 9.68
C THR A 66 0.24 -1.24 8.38
N ARG A 67 0.90 -0.96 7.24
CA ARG A 67 0.30 -1.22 5.92
C ARG A 67 0.10 -2.72 5.68
N LEU A 68 1.12 -3.53 5.95
CA LEU A 68 1.09 -4.97 5.73
C LEU A 68 0.07 -5.66 6.64
N ALA A 69 -0.04 -5.21 7.90
CA ALA A 69 -1.05 -5.70 8.84
C ALA A 69 -2.47 -5.34 8.40
N ALA A 70 -2.71 -4.10 7.98
CA ALA A 70 -4.02 -3.65 7.49
C ALA A 70 -4.49 -4.48 6.27
N ASP A 71 -3.57 -4.76 5.36
CA ASP A 71 -3.85 -5.53 4.15
C ASP A 71 -3.82 -7.05 4.37
N HIS A 72 -3.54 -7.52 5.59
CA HIS A 72 -3.42 -8.95 5.95
C HIS A 72 -2.50 -9.71 4.98
N VAL A 73 -1.39 -9.07 4.61
CA VAL A 73 -0.46 -9.57 3.60
C VAL A 73 0.12 -10.93 3.99
N TYR A 74 0.31 -11.17 5.28
CA TYR A 74 0.90 -12.36 5.82
C TYR A 74 -0.01 -13.01 6.87
N ASN A 75 -0.36 -14.28 6.64
CA ASN A 75 -1.15 -15.05 7.58
C ASN A 75 -0.35 -15.46 8.84
N ASP A 76 0.98 -15.37 8.75
CA ASP A 76 1.95 -15.83 9.73
C ASP A 76 2.84 -14.68 10.24
N ALA A 77 2.28 -13.47 10.37
CA ALA A 77 3.04 -12.27 10.74
C ALA A 77 3.86 -12.44 12.04
N GLN A 78 3.42 -13.26 13.00
CA GLN A 78 4.18 -13.55 14.23
C GLN A 78 5.50 -14.33 13.99
N CYS A 79 5.66 -14.92 12.81
CA CYS A 79 6.83 -15.66 12.39
C CYS A 79 7.69 -14.87 11.40
N LEU A 80 7.55 -13.55 11.37
CA LEU A 80 8.36 -12.67 10.55
C LEU A 80 9.14 -11.69 11.40
N GLN A 81 10.28 -11.28 10.86
CA GLN A 81 11.08 -10.19 11.37
C GLN A 81 11.35 -9.18 10.24
N TYR A 82 11.28 -7.90 10.57
CA TYR A 82 11.52 -6.78 9.67
C TYR A 82 12.86 -6.14 10.05
N ALA A 83 13.70 -5.86 9.06
CA ALA A 83 14.98 -5.19 9.29
C ALA A 83 15.31 -4.29 8.10
N ALA A 84 15.75 -3.06 8.38
CA ALA A 84 16.29 -2.22 7.33
C ALA A 84 17.52 -2.89 6.70
N GLU A 85 17.56 -2.97 5.38
CA GLU A 85 18.77 -3.28 4.65
C GLU A 85 19.56 -1.97 4.60
N THR A 86 20.68 -1.93 5.32
CA THR A 86 21.55 -0.76 5.27
C THR A 86 22.26 -0.78 3.93
N ASP A 87 21.94 0.16 3.04
CA ASP A 87 22.83 0.55 1.96
C ASP A 87 24.09 1.13 2.61
N VAL A 88 25.04 0.25 2.94
CA VAL A 88 26.40 0.71 3.12
C VAL A 88 26.89 1.10 1.73
N ASP A 89 26.76 2.37 1.40
CA ASP A 89 27.74 3.05 0.57
C ASP A 89 29.08 2.97 1.32
N VAL A 90 29.69 1.78 1.34
CA VAL A 90 31.09 1.62 1.68
C VAL A 90 31.86 2.15 0.49
N ASP A 91 32.15 3.45 0.51
CA ASP A 91 33.33 3.98 -0.15
C ASP A 91 34.53 3.19 0.41
N VAL A 92 34.96 2.17 -0.34
CA VAL A 92 36.08 1.30 0.01
C VAL A 92 37.40 2.02 -0.21
N ASP A 93 37.57 3.23 0.36
CA ASP A 93 38.87 3.91 0.49
C ASP A 93 38.90 5.06 1.53
N ALA A 94 38.08 5.07 2.58
CA ALA A 94 38.17 6.09 3.63
C ALA A 94 38.54 5.51 5.00
N SER A 95 39.78 5.79 5.43
CA SER A 95 40.27 5.54 6.79
C SER A 95 39.38 6.21 7.86
N PRO A 96 39.27 5.63 9.08
CA PRO A 96 38.29 6.06 10.07
C PRO A 96 38.80 7.28 10.84
N SER A 97 38.39 8.48 10.44
CA SER A 97 38.48 9.69 11.27
C SER A 97 37.62 10.82 10.70
N VAL A 98 36.33 10.88 11.05
CA VAL A 98 35.64 12.15 11.35
C VAL A 98 34.25 11.89 11.95
N ALA A 99 33.86 12.78 12.86
CA ALA A 99 32.52 12.85 13.44
C ALA A 99 31.44 12.82 12.36
N THR A 100 30.44 11.97 12.55
CA THR A 100 29.27 11.85 11.68
C THR A 100 28.42 13.11 11.84
N GLU A 101 28.68 14.11 10.99
CA GLU A 101 27.67 15.08 10.57
C GLU A 101 26.44 14.30 10.07
N PRO A 102 25.21 14.81 10.26
CA PRO A 102 24.00 14.08 9.86
C PRO A 102 24.03 13.90 8.35
N THR A 103 24.35 12.67 7.91
CA THR A 103 24.35 12.30 6.50
C THR A 103 22.97 12.66 5.92
N ALA A 104 22.97 13.23 4.72
CA ALA A 104 21.75 13.66 4.04
C ALA A 104 20.67 12.58 4.21
N ALA A 105 19.59 12.90 4.92
CA ALA A 105 18.60 11.91 5.30
C ALA A 105 18.14 11.17 4.04
N SER A 106 18.29 9.84 4.00
CA SER A 106 17.97 9.01 2.84
C SER A 106 16.52 9.25 2.41
N ALA A 107 16.29 9.42 1.10
CA ALA A 107 14.95 9.65 0.57
C ALA A 107 14.05 8.41 0.71
N ALA A 108 14.65 7.24 0.90
CA ALA A 108 13.98 5.98 1.13
C ALA A 108 14.81 5.07 2.05
N ILE A 109 14.16 4.04 2.60
CA ILE A 109 14.75 3.00 3.44
C ILE A 109 14.26 1.66 2.89
N ASP A 110 15.19 0.78 2.56
CA ASP A 110 14.91 -0.57 2.10
C ASP A 110 14.80 -1.50 3.31
N ILE A 111 13.80 -2.38 3.30
CA ILE A 111 13.43 -3.25 4.42
C ILE A 111 13.24 -4.66 3.90
N ALA A 112 13.98 -5.61 4.48
CA ALA A 112 13.77 -7.03 4.25
C ALA A 112 12.77 -7.59 5.26
N VAL A 113 11.80 -8.35 4.76
CA VAL A 113 10.95 -9.23 5.57
C VAL A 113 11.59 -10.61 5.56
N ARG A 114 11.93 -11.12 6.74
CA ARG A 114 12.59 -12.42 6.89
C ARG A 114 11.74 -13.36 7.71
N GLU A 115 11.83 -14.65 7.41
CA GLU A 115 11.22 -15.68 8.23
C GLU A 115 12.01 -15.83 9.54
N LYS A 116 11.29 -15.85 10.66
CA LYS A 116 11.80 -16.21 11.98
C LYS A 116 11.49 -17.69 12.20
N HIS A 117 12.50 -18.46 12.58
CA HIS A 117 12.34 -19.87 12.94
C HIS A 117 12.61 -20.08 14.43
N GLY A 118 11.91 -21.03 15.05
CA GLY A 118 11.93 -21.24 16.51
C GLY A 118 10.76 -20.56 17.23
N ASP A 119 10.67 -20.73 18.56
CA ASP A 119 9.56 -20.22 19.39
C ASP A 119 8.16 -20.59 18.88
N GLY A 120 8.02 -21.75 18.22
CA GLY A 120 6.77 -22.21 17.60
C GLY A 120 6.61 -21.84 16.12
N CYS A 121 7.54 -21.09 15.54
CA CYS A 121 7.61 -20.85 14.11
C CYS A 121 8.40 -21.98 13.40
N PRO A 122 7.84 -22.58 12.33
CA PRO A 122 8.46 -23.69 11.61
C PRO A 122 9.73 -23.25 10.87
N GLY A 123 10.59 -24.19 10.49
CA GLY A 123 11.81 -23.93 9.71
C GLY A 123 13.09 -24.28 10.46
N ASP A 124 14.23 -24.13 9.77
CA ASP A 124 15.55 -24.37 10.35
C ASP A 124 15.99 -23.15 11.19
N PRO A 125 16.18 -23.28 12.52
CA PRO A 125 16.61 -22.20 13.40
C PRO A 125 17.96 -21.55 13.03
N GLN A 126 18.76 -22.18 12.18
CA GLN A 126 20.03 -21.64 11.68
C GLN A 126 19.87 -20.80 10.41
N THR A 127 18.65 -20.60 9.94
CA THR A 127 18.34 -19.82 8.74
C THR A 127 17.30 -18.74 9.04
N ALA A 128 17.40 -17.61 8.32
CA ALA A 128 16.43 -16.52 8.36
C ALA A 128 16.26 -15.96 6.92
N PRO A 129 15.63 -16.75 6.02
CA PRO A 129 15.52 -16.40 4.61
C PRO A 129 14.72 -15.11 4.42
N VAL A 130 15.09 -14.33 3.39
CA VAL A 130 14.31 -13.17 2.96
C VAL A 130 13.10 -13.68 2.20
N ARG A 131 11.91 -13.31 2.66
CA ARG A 131 10.65 -13.62 2.00
C ARG A 131 10.24 -12.55 1.01
N ASP A 132 10.37 -11.29 1.40
CA ASP A 132 9.99 -10.14 0.60
C ASP A 132 10.92 -8.95 0.92
N ARG A 133 10.99 -8.00 0.00
CA ARG A 133 11.69 -6.72 0.18
C ARG A 133 10.75 -5.57 -0.15
N TYR A 134 10.86 -4.50 0.63
CA TYR A 134 10.11 -3.27 0.44
C TYR A 134 11.04 -2.08 0.48
N ARG A 135 10.68 -1.05 -0.27
CA ARG A 135 11.28 0.28 -0.15
C ARG A 135 10.22 1.23 0.35
N VAL A 136 10.51 1.89 1.47
CA VAL A 136 9.63 2.91 2.05
C VAL A 136 10.28 4.26 1.79
N GLU A 137 9.57 5.14 1.09
CA GLU A 137 10.06 6.48 0.82
C GLU A 137 9.63 7.47 1.91
N ARG A 138 10.38 8.57 2.06
CA ARG A 138 9.97 9.72 2.88
C ARG A 138 8.62 10.29 2.47
N SER A 139 8.27 10.17 1.19
CA SER A 139 6.96 10.55 0.64
C SER A 139 5.80 9.77 1.26
N GLY A 140 6.11 8.60 1.85
CA GLY A 140 5.17 7.60 2.33
C GLY A 140 4.74 6.59 1.28
N ALA A 141 5.31 6.66 0.07
CA ALA A 141 5.17 5.59 -0.90
C ALA A 141 5.84 4.32 -0.37
N ILE A 142 5.15 3.19 -0.55
CA ILE A 142 5.68 1.86 -0.31
C ILE A 142 5.79 1.17 -1.67
N LEU A 143 6.96 0.62 -1.94
CA LEU A 143 7.28 -0.17 -3.12
C LEU A 143 7.59 -1.60 -2.66
N TRP A 144 7.33 -2.58 -3.52
CA TRP A 144 7.62 -4.00 -3.30
C TRP A 144 8.62 -4.46 -4.36
N TYR A 145 9.61 -5.26 -3.96
CA TYR A 145 10.57 -5.80 -4.90
C TYR A 145 9.96 -6.97 -5.69
N ASP A 146 9.78 -6.78 -6.99
CA ASP A 146 9.32 -7.83 -7.89
C ASP A 146 10.53 -8.59 -8.46
N VAL A 147 10.64 -9.87 -8.11
CA VAL A 147 11.77 -10.71 -8.55
C VAL A 147 11.79 -10.98 -10.06
N ALA A 148 10.66 -10.90 -10.75
CA ALA A 148 10.60 -11.10 -12.19
C ALA A 148 11.10 -9.86 -12.94
N GLU A 149 10.74 -8.67 -12.45
CA GLU A 149 11.25 -7.40 -12.98
C GLU A 149 12.66 -7.08 -12.48
N GLY A 150 13.07 -7.67 -11.36
CA GLY A 150 14.35 -7.43 -10.70
C GLY A 150 14.47 -6.05 -10.05
N ASP A 151 13.34 -5.38 -9.78
CA ASP A 151 13.28 -3.99 -9.29
C ASP A 151 12.10 -3.75 -8.34
N PHE A 152 12.11 -2.60 -7.67
CA PHE A 152 11.02 -2.12 -6.84
C PHE A 152 9.89 -1.56 -7.70
N VAL A 153 8.71 -2.18 -7.58
CA VAL A 153 7.48 -1.75 -8.24
C VAL A 153 6.46 -1.21 -7.23
N GLY A 154 5.40 -0.58 -7.74
CA GLY A 154 4.32 -0.06 -6.88
C GLY A 154 3.69 -1.17 -6.04
N TYR A 155 3.49 -0.93 -4.73
CA TYR A 155 2.96 -1.92 -3.79
C TYR A 155 1.68 -2.64 -4.24
N ALA A 156 0.77 -1.95 -4.94
CA ALA A 156 -0.46 -2.55 -5.45
C ALA A 156 -0.24 -3.67 -6.49
N GLN A 157 0.94 -3.72 -7.13
CA GLN A 157 1.29 -4.77 -8.08
C GLN A 157 1.52 -6.12 -7.42
N ARG A 158 1.97 -6.14 -6.16
CA ARG A 158 2.13 -7.35 -5.34
C ARG A 158 0.86 -8.21 -5.33
N ALA A 159 -0.29 -7.59 -5.07
CA ALA A 159 -1.58 -8.30 -4.99
C ALA A 159 -2.01 -8.91 -6.34
N ARG A 160 -1.56 -8.33 -7.46
CA ARG A 160 -1.86 -8.85 -8.80
C ARG A 160 -1.03 -10.08 -9.12
N GLY A 161 0.23 -10.12 -8.68
CA GLY A 161 1.09 -11.30 -8.80
C GLY A 161 0.57 -12.49 -7.99
N SER A 162 0.11 -12.25 -6.76
CA SER A 162 -0.43 -13.31 -5.89
C SER A 162 -1.75 -13.92 -6.39
N ALA A 163 -2.57 -13.16 -7.14
CA ALA A 163 -3.83 -13.65 -7.71
C ALA A 163 -3.64 -14.45 -9.02
N GLY A 164 -2.49 -14.35 -9.67
CA GLY A 164 -2.17 -15.04 -10.92
C GLY A 164 -1.43 -16.38 -10.75
N GLY A 165 -0.97 -16.70 -9.54
CA GLY A 165 -0.21 -17.91 -9.22
C GLY A 165 -1.08 -19.15 -8.98
N MET A 166 -1.91 -19.52 -9.95
CA MET A 166 -2.43 -20.89 -10.07
C MET A 166 -2.02 -21.42 -11.44
N LEU A 167 -0.82 -22.00 -11.51
CA LEU A 167 -0.37 -22.86 -12.60
C LEU A 167 0.20 -24.14 -12.01
#